data_AF-A0A164V9F2-F1
#
_entry.id   AF-A0A164V9F2-F1
#
_cell.length_a   1.000
_cell.length_b   1.000
_cell.length_c   1.000
_cell.angle_alpha   90.00
_cell.angle_beta   90.00
_cell.angle_gamma   90.00
#
_symmetry.space_group_name_H-M   'P 1'
#
loop_
_entity.id
_entity.type
_entity.pdbx_description
1 polymer ?
#
loop_
_entity_poly.entity_id
_entity_poly.type
_entity_poly.pdbx_seq_one_letter_code
_entity_poly.pdbx_strand_id
1 'polypeptide(L)'
;MALYPASNDPAQLGEELLALKIARHSSCSSCDCPNLHPSESVDISTDAQSGILGLAQYGSDEDEDPPQYLTECECGHGVSEHGNSPDISEEGQARRGRVAIRLDEILQRNDRLLDFSYVDDDILSLRKQL
;
A
#
# COMPACT_ATOMS: atom_id res chain seq x y z
N MET A 1 11.21 9.29 4.92
CA MET A 1 10.06 8.63 5.57
C MET A 1 8.93 8.60 4.56
N ALA A 2 8.23 7.48 4.44
CA ALA A 2 7.04 7.38 3.60
C ALA A 2 5.87 6.78 4.38
N LEU A 3 4.66 6.97 3.88
CA LEU A 3 3.45 6.52 4.55
C LEU A 3 2.82 5.29 3.91
N TYR A 4 2.17 4.50 4.74
CA TYR A 4 1.29 3.42 4.32
C TYR A 4 -0.14 3.63 4.86
N PRO A 5 -1.18 3.46 4.03
CA PRO A 5 -2.57 3.70 4.46
C PRO A 5 -3.06 2.67 5.49
N ALA A 6 -3.40 3.14 6.69
CA ALA A 6 -3.93 2.28 7.76
C ALA A 6 -5.41 1.92 7.57
N SER A 7 -6.18 2.73 6.85
CA SER A 7 -7.61 2.47 6.65
C SER A 7 -7.81 1.23 5.77
N ASN A 8 -8.82 0.42 6.12
CA ASN A 8 -9.28 -0.72 5.32
C ASN A 8 -10.69 -0.47 4.76
N ASP A 9 -11.23 0.74 4.92
CA ASP A 9 -12.53 1.12 4.38
C ASP A 9 -12.35 1.63 2.93
N PRO A 10 -12.90 0.93 1.92
CA PRO A 10 -12.85 1.40 0.53
C PRO A 10 -13.43 2.80 0.32
N ALA A 11 -14.37 3.25 1.16
CA ALA A 11 -14.94 4.59 1.03
C ALA A 11 -13.97 5.71 1.47
N GLN A 12 -12.98 5.36 2.30
CA GLN A 12 -11.93 6.27 2.76
C GLN A 12 -10.65 6.14 1.93
N LEU A 13 -10.50 5.03 1.21
CA LEU A 13 -9.38 4.80 0.30
C LEU A 13 -9.71 5.38 -1.07
N GLY A 14 -9.06 6.50 -1.42
CA GLY A 14 -9.01 6.95 -2.81
C GLY A 14 -8.33 5.90 -3.72
N GLU A 15 -8.49 6.07 -5.03
CA GLU A 15 -7.96 5.14 -6.03
C GLU A 15 -6.44 4.90 -5.87
N GLU A 16 -5.66 5.95 -5.63
CA GLU A 16 -4.22 5.88 -5.44
C GLU A 16 -3.81 5.05 -4.20
N LEU A 17 -4.54 5.19 -3.09
CA LEU A 17 -4.26 4.43 -1.87
C LEU A 17 -4.69 2.97 -2.02
N LEU A 18 -5.77 2.72 -2.75
CA LEU A 18 -6.17 1.37 -3.10
C LEU A 18 -5.14 0.69 -4.01
N ALA A 19 -4.61 1.43 -4.99
CA ALA A 19 -3.54 0.97 -5.87
C ALA A 19 -2.28 0.60 -5.08
N LEU A 20 -1.87 1.44 -4.11
CA LEU A 20 -0.75 1.14 -3.22
C LEU A 20 -0.98 -0.16 -2.43
N LYS A 21 -2.19 -0.36 -1.88
CA LYS A 21 -2.52 -1.62 -1.19
C LYS A 21 -2.43 -2.82 -2.12
N ILE A 22 -2.92 -2.70 -3.35
CA ILE A 22 -2.78 -3.77 -4.37
C ILE A 22 -1.30 -4.05 -4.64
N ALA A 23 -0.50 -3.00 -4.80
CA ALA A 23 0.91 -3.11 -5.12
C ALA A 23 1.74 -3.77 -4.04
N ARG A 24 1.44 -3.48 -2.77
CA ARG A 24 2.06 -4.17 -1.63
C ARG A 24 1.99 -5.69 -1.72
N HIS A 25 0.99 -6.24 -2.42
CA HIS A 25 0.73 -7.68 -2.47
C HIS A 25 0.88 -8.29 -3.85
N SER A 26 1.23 -7.49 -4.86
CA SER A 26 1.32 -7.92 -6.26
C SER A 26 2.77 -7.98 -6.72
N SER A 27 3.12 -9.05 -7.44
CA SER A 27 4.44 -9.18 -8.08
C SER A 27 4.68 -8.09 -9.11
N CYS A 28 5.93 -7.69 -9.26
CA CYS A 28 6.33 -6.75 -10.29
C CYS A 28 6.15 -7.39 -11.68
N SER A 29 5.62 -6.64 -12.64
CA SER A 29 5.52 -7.06 -14.04
C SER A 29 6.85 -6.91 -14.81
N SER A 30 7.78 -6.12 -14.27
CA SER A 30 9.06 -5.76 -14.92
C SER A 30 10.27 -6.55 -14.39
N CYS A 31 10.16 -7.19 -13.23
CA CYS A 31 11.24 -8.00 -12.63
C CYS A 31 10.69 -9.09 -11.68
N ASP A 32 11.57 -9.92 -11.12
CA ASP A 32 11.20 -11.02 -10.20
C ASP A 32 10.87 -10.55 -8.77
N CYS A 33 10.57 -9.27 -8.56
CA CYS A 33 10.21 -8.76 -7.24
C CYS A 33 8.80 -9.28 -6.85
N PRO A 34 8.67 -9.97 -5.70
CA PRO A 34 7.44 -10.69 -5.36
C PRO A 34 6.30 -9.76 -4.94
N ASN A 35 6.61 -8.56 -4.45
CA ASN A 35 5.64 -7.59 -3.96
C ASN A 35 6.26 -6.20 -3.78
N LEU A 36 5.46 -5.13 -3.76
CA LEU A 36 6.00 -3.80 -3.48
C LEU A 36 6.44 -3.73 -2.00
N HIS A 37 7.69 -3.33 -1.78
CA HIS A 37 8.26 -3.07 -0.45
C HIS A 37 9.23 -1.89 -0.50
N PRO A 38 9.32 -1.09 0.58
CA PRO A 38 10.27 0.01 0.67
C PRO A 38 11.72 -0.51 0.68
N SER A 39 12.66 0.35 0.28
CA SER A 39 14.10 0.11 0.50
C SER A 39 14.42 0.12 2.00
N GLU A 40 15.44 -0.63 2.43
CA GLU A 40 15.83 -0.75 3.86
C GLU A 40 16.12 0.60 4.54
N SER A 41 16.50 1.63 3.78
CA SER A 41 16.77 2.97 4.28
C SER A 41 15.53 3.85 4.45
N VAL A 42 14.36 3.40 4.01
CA VAL A 42 13.11 4.17 4.05
C VAL A 42 12.29 3.75 5.26
N ASP A 43 12.18 4.66 6.23
CA ASP A 43 11.29 4.48 7.36
C ASP A 43 9.82 4.62 6.92
N ILE A 44 8.99 3.63 7.26
CA ILE A 44 7.56 3.61 6.94
C ILE A 44 6.74 3.78 8.21
N SER A 45 5.80 4.71 8.18
CA SER A 45 4.80 4.92 9.23
C SER A 45 3.39 4.83 8.65
N THR A 46 2.39 4.63 9.50
CA THR A 46 1.00 4.72 9.05
C THR A 46 0.49 6.16 9.07
N ASP A 47 -0.39 6.50 8.13
CA ASP A 47 -1.10 7.79 8.08
C ASP A 47 -1.91 8.09 9.36
N ALA A 48 -2.42 7.06 10.03
CA ALA A 48 -3.08 7.15 11.34
C ALA A 48 -2.12 7.54 12.48
N GLN A 49 -0.90 7.01 12.49
CA GLN A 49 0.12 7.34 13.50
C GLN A 49 0.76 8.71 13.25
N SER A 50 0.90 9.09 11.98
CA SER A 50 1.43 10.41 11.61
C SER A 50 0.47 11.57 11.90
N GLY A 51 -0.74 11.30 12.42
CA GLY A 51 -1.69 12.35 12.82
C GLY A 51 -2.33 13.11 11.64
N ILE A 52 -2.09 12.69 10.40
CA ILE A 52 -2.51 13.42 9.19
C ILE A 52 -4.02 13.46 9.03
N LEU A 53 -4.71 12.38 9.44
CA LEU A 53 -6.17 12.34 9.57
C LEU A 53 -6.73 13.39 10.55
N GLY A 54 -5.91 13.90 11.48
CA GLY A 54 -6.27 14.95 12.44
C GLY A 54 -5.77 16.36 12.09
N LEU A 55 -4.74 16.49 11.26
CA LEU A 55 -4.17 17.80 10.86
C LEU A 55 -4.74 18.36 9.56
N ALA A 56 -5.37 17.56 8.70
CA ALA A 56 -6.05 18.08 7.50
C ALA A 56 -7.23 19.03 7.81
N GLN A 57 -7.62 19.20 9.09
CA GLN A 57 -8.68 20.12 9.53
C GLN A 57 -8.19 21.41 10.20
N TYR A 58 -6.89 21.61 10.42
CA TYR A 58 -6.35 22.84 10.98
C TYR A 58 -5.22 23.32 10.09
N GLY A 59 -5.52 24.28 9.22
CA GLY A 59 -4.53 24.91 8.35
C GLY A 59 -3.35 25.41 9.18
N SER A 60 -2.20 24.76 9.02
CA SER A 60 -0.94 25.17 9.63
C SER A 60 0.14 25.07 8.57
N ASP A 61 0.64 26.26 8.25
CA ASP A 61 1.86 26.63 7.53
C ASP A 61 2.18 25.93 6.20
N GLU A 62 2.29 26.77 5.18
CA GLU A 62 2.30 26.48 3.75
C GLU A 62 3.67 25.99 3.24
N ASP A 63 4.53 25.47 4.11
CA ASP A 63 5.95 25.20 3.81
C ASP A 63 6.44 23.77 4.12
N GLU A 64 5.60 22.86 4.63
CA GLU A 64 5.96 21.43 4.75
C GLU A 64 5.45 20.65 3.54
N ASP A 65 6.37 20.00 2.81
CA ASP A 65 6.01 19.07 1.73
C ASP A 65 4.94 18.08 2.25
N PRO A 66 3.82 17.90 1.53
CA PRO A 66 2.77 17.00 1.98
C PRO A 66 3.37 15.60 2.17
N PRO A 67 3.00 14.92 3.27
CA PRO A 67 3.61 13.64 3.59
C PRO A 67 3.33 12.63 2.47
N GLN A 68 4.41 12.03 1.96
CA GLN A 68 4.37 11.21 0.75
C GLN A 68 4.09 9.74 1.10
N TYR A 69 3.12 9.16 0.42
CA TYR A 69 2.88 7.72 0.48
C TYR A 69 4.00 6.95 -0.21
N LEU A 70 4.17 5.68 0.15
CA LEU A 70 5.11 4.79 -0.51
C LEU A 70 4.72 4.62 -1.99
N THR A 71 5.57 5.07 -2.90
CA THR A 71 5.30 5.00 -4.36
C THR A 71 6.35 4.21 -5.13
N GLU A 72 7.52 3.97 -4.55
CA GLU A 72 8.65 3.28 -5.17
C GLU A 72 9.05 2.05 -4.35
N CYS A 73 9.23 0.92 -5.04
CA CYS A 73 9.74 -0.31 -4.48
C CYS A 73 11.27 -0.32 -4.46
N GLU A 74 11.88 -1.08 -3.56
CA GLU A 74 13.33 -1.35 -3.58
C GLU A 74 13.83 -1.88 -4.93
N CYS A 75 12.98 -2.57 -5.70
CA CYS A 75 13.34 -3.05 -7.04
C CYS A 75 13.46 -1.93 -8.11
N GLY A 76 13.16 -0.68 -7.75
CA GLY A 76 13.22 0.50 -8.61
C GLY A 76 11.96 0.76 -9.44
N HIS A 77 10.90 -0.03 -9.25
CA HIS A 77 9.61 0.15 -9.94
C HIS A 77 8.53 0.65 -9.00
N GLY A 78 7.48 1.25 -9.54
CA GLY A 78 6.41 1.87 -8.77
C GLY A 78 5.16 1.01 -8.63
N VAL A 79 4.10 1.64 -8.11
CA VAL A 79 2.78 1.03 -7.91
C VAL A 79 2.20 0.45 -9.22
N SER A 80 2.46 1.07 -10.36
CA SER A 80 1.96 0.64 -11.67
C SER A 80 2.50 -0.72 -12.09
N GLU A 81 3.80 -0.96 -11.93
CA GLU A 81 4.43 -2.24 -12.25
C GLU A 81 4.05 -3.34 -11.24
N HIS A 82 3.64 -2.95 -10.04
CA HIS A 82 3.17 -3.86 -9.00
C HIS A 82 1.63 -3.98 -9.04
N GLY A 83 1.06 -4.43 -10.16
CA GLY A 83 -0.34 -4.86 -10.18
C GLY A 83 -1.41 -3.76 -10.23
N ASN A 84 -1.03 -2.50 -10.47
CA ASN A 84 -1.95 -1.41 -10.83
C ASN A 84 -1.60 -0.81 -12.22
N SER A 85 -1.35 -1.67 -13.21
CA SER A 85 -1.14 -1.22 -14.59
C SER A 85 -2.38 -0.48 -15.11
N PRO A 86 -2.23 0.58 -15.93
CA PRO A 86 -3.36 1.28 -16.56
C PRO A 86 -4.25 0.38 -17.43
N ASP A 87 -3.79 -0.81 -17.80
CA ASP A 87 -4.56 -1.78 -18.60
C ASP A 87 -5.61 -2.56 -17.79
N ILE A 88 -5.63 -2.41 -16.46
CA ILE A 88 -6.58 -3.12 -15.59
C ILE A 88 -7.92 -2.37 -15.60
N SER A 89 -9.01 -3.09 -15.86
CA SER A 89 -10.36 -2.51 -15.78
C SER A 89 -10.72 -2.10 -14.35
N GLU A 90 -11.62 -1.13 -14.18
CA GLU A 90 -12.15 -0.72 -12.88
C GLU A 90 -12.68 -1.91 -12.06
N GLU A 91 -13.37 -2.86 -12.70
CA GLU A 91 -13.84 -4.09 -12.05
C GLU A 91 -12.68 -4.97 -11.57
N GLY A 92 -11.62 -5.08 -12.38
CA GLY A 92 -10.39 -5.79 -12.04
C GLY A 92 -9.67 -5.16 -10.85
N GLN A 93 -9.57 -3.83 -10.85
CA GLN A 93 -8.98 -3.05 -9.77
C GLN A 93 -9.81 -3.18 -8.49
N ALA A 94 -11.13 -3.07 -8.56
CA ALA A 94 -12.02 -3.25 -7.41
C ALA A 94 -11.93 -4.67 -6.83
N ARG A 95 -11.82 -5.70 -7.68
CA ARG A 95 -11.63 -7.10 -7.23
C ARG A 95 -10.29 -7.27 -6.50
N ARG A 96 -9.19 -6.79 -7.10
CA ARG A 96 -7.84 -6.83 -6.50
C ARG A 96 -7.79 -6.04 -5.20
N GLY A 97 -8.41 -4.87 -5.18
CA GLY A 97 -8.52 -3.99 -4.02
C GLY A 97 -9.17 -4.67 -2.82
N ARG A 98 -10.28 -5.40 -3.03
CA ARG A 98 -10.92 -6.19 -1.96
C ARG A 98 -9.98 -7.25 -1.36
N VAL A 99 -9.20 -7.93 -2.21
CA VAL A 99 -8.22 -8.93 -1.76
C VAL A 99 -7.08 -8.26 -0.98
N ALA A 100 -6.55 -7.15 -1.48
CA ALA A 100 -5.49 -6.38 -0.86
C ALA A 100 -5.89 -5.81 0.51
N ILE A 101 -7.10 -5.26 0.62
CA ILE A 101 -7.68 -4.81 1.90
C ILE A 101 -7.77 -6.00 2.87
N ARG A 102 -8.24 -7.16 2.41
CA ARG A 102 -8.36 -8.34 3.27
C ARG A 102 -7.00 -8.82 3.79
N LEU A 103 -5.96 -8.78 2.94
CA LEU A 103 -4.57 -9.07 3.33
C LEU A 103 -4.09 -8.08 4.41
N ASP A 104 -4.30 -6.78 4.21
CA ASP A 104 -3.92 -5.76 5.17
C ASP A 104 -4.65 -5.90 6.51
N GLU A 105 -5.94 -6.26 6.53
CA GLU A 105 -6.68 -6.54 7.76
C GLU A 105 -6.05 -7.70 8.56
N ILE A 106 -5.57 -8.75 7.88
CA ILE A 106 -4.90 -9.88 8.52
C ILE A 106 -3.59 -9.42 9.14
N LEU A 107 -2.79 -8.67 8.38
CA LEU A 107 -1.50 -8.15 8.85
C LEU A 107 -1.68 -7.17 10.02
N GLN A 108 -2.68 -6.29 9.95
CA GLN A 108 -2.98 -5.34 11.02
C GLN A 108 -3.44 -6.03 12.30
N ARG A 109 -4.26 -7.09 12.20
CA ARG A 109 -4.68 -7.90 13.36
C ARG A 109 -3.51 -8.58 14.07
N ASN A 110 -2.41 -8.84 13.35
CA ASN A 110 -1.21 -9.47 13.86
C ASN A 110 -0.09 -8.48 14.21
N ASP A 111 -0.34 -7.17 14.14
CA ASP A 111 0.67 -6.11 14.32
C ASP A 111 1.88 -6.30 13.38
N ARG A 112 1.57 -6.61 12.11
CA ARG A 112 2.51 -6.85 11.00
C ARG A 112 2.24 -5.95 9.80
N LEU A 113 1.40 -4.92 9.95
CA LEU A 113 1.01 -4.06 8.82
C LEU A 113 2.21 -3.31 8.22
N LEU A 114 3.24 -2.98 8.99
CA LEU A 114 4.44 -2.32 8.47
C LEU A 114 5.60 -3.29 8.20
N ASP A 115 5.39 -4.60 8.41
CA ASP A 115 6.36 -5.63 8.06
C ASP A 115 6.12 -6.09 6.62
N PHE A 116 6.83 -5.47 5.68
CA PHE A 116 6.73 -5.79 4.25
C PHE A 116 7.44 -7.10 3.87
N SER A 117 8.27 -7.64 4.77
CA SER A 117 8.98 -8.91 4.60
C SER A 117 8.21 -10.12 5.12
N TYR A 118 7.20 -9.88 5.97
CA TYR A 118 6.39 -10.95 6.55
C TYR A 118 5.61 -11.73 5.49
N VAL A 119 5.68 -13.05 5.61
CA VAL A 119 4.96 -13.99 4.76
C VAL A 119 4.58 -15.24 5.54
N ASP A 120 3.34 -15.69 5.36
CA ASP A 120 2.82 -16.97 5.83
C ASP A 120 1.96 -17.64 4.74
N ASP A 121 1.47 -18.84 5.01
CA ASP A 121 0.68 -19.62 4.05
C ASP A 121 -0.65 -18.93 3.67
N ASP A 122 -1.28 -18.20 4.58
CA ASP A 122 -2.54 -17.49 4.35
C ASP A 122 -2.32 -16.29 3.43
N ILE A 123 -1.26 -15.50 3.70
CA ILE A 123 -0.82 -14.37 2.87
C ILE A 123 -0.47 -14.87 1.47
N LEU A 124 0.31 -15.93 1.34
CA LEU A 124 0.67 -16.52 0.04
C LEU A 124 -0.55 -17.04 -0.72
N SER A 125 -1.49 -17.66 -0.04
CA SER A 125 -2.72 -18.18 -0.65
C SER A 125 -3.61 -17.05 -1.21
N LEU A 126 -3.75 -15.96 -0.45
CA LEU A 126 -4.53 -14.80 -0.87
C LEU A 126 -3.86 -14.01 -2.00
N ARG A 127 -2.52 -13.87 -1.97
CA ARG A 127 -1.76 -13.19 -3.04
C ARG A 127 -1.97 -13.83 -4.42
N LYS A 128 -2.24 -15.14 -4.51
CA LYS A 128 -2.57 -15.82 -5.78
C LYS A 128 -3.87 -15.33 -6.45
N GLN A 129 -4.69 -14.56 -5.74
CA GLN A 129 -5.93 -14.00 -6.26
C GLN A 129 -5.75 -12.60 -6.88
N LEU A 130 -4.55 -12.02 -6.72
CA LEU A 130 -4.08 -10.80 -7.39
C LEU A 130 -3.44 -11.17 -8.74
#